data_AF-A0A1Y2EBX8-F1
#
_entry.id   AF-A0A1Y2EBX8-F1
#
_cell.length_a   1.000
_cell.length_b   1.000
_cell.length_c   1.000
_cell.angle_alpha   90.00
_cell.angle_beta   90.00
_cell.angle_gamma   90.00
#
_symmetry.space_group_name_H-M   'P 1'
#
loop_
_entity.id
_entity.type
_entity.pdbx_description
1 polymer ?
#
loop_
_entity_poly.entity_id
_entity_poly.type
_entity_poly.pdbx_seq_one_letter_code
_entity_poly.pdbx_strand_id
1 'polypeptide(L)'
;VVLMLAGVFVGLRFGARYTCGFVYGMDDWVLVAALLCLLVLGGFNLTMMHYGLGMHAADIDREDLFLIYNYLVASQCAYLVALLLVKTSILQLYRRIFPFSRSIQYTMYFIVGMMVVWTISILCLSFFRCKPIHNTWLPQIEGTCAGSGPLWTPIFNIITDVAILTLPISQIIKLQIDRTQKAWLCVVFLLGGFVIFVSTHTFILGMKVNEIDITWTLLPSRTWCAIETSAAIISACLPTMGPLLGKLNQKIGTWGSNRKANPTPTELITIGGTGAK
;
A
#
# COMPACT_ATOMS: atom_id res chain seq x y z
N VAL A 1 -6.23 -9.85 12.00
CA VAL A 1 -4.80 -10.20 11.76
C VAL A 1 -4.13 -9.25 10.78
N VAL A 2 -4.62 -9.14 9.53
CA VAL A 2 -3.92 -8.36 8.48
C VAL A 2 -3.71 -6.88 8.84
N LEU A 3 -4.69 -6.25 9.52
CA LEU A 3 -4.59 -4.88 10.04
C LEU A 3 -3.41 -4.70 11.01
N MET A 4 -3.22 -5.66 11.93
CA MET A 4 -2.12 -5.65 12.89
C MET A 4 -0.78 -5.78 12.19
N LEU A 5 -0.70 -6.65 11.17
CA LEU A 5 0.50 -6.82 10.37
C LEU A 5 0.89 -5.51 9.68
N ALA A 6 -0.06 -4.82 9.05
CA ALA A 6 0.19 -3.51 8.45
C ALA A 6 0.72 -2.48 9.46
N GLY A 7 0.13 -2.43 10.66
CA GLY A 7 0.60 -1.56 11.75
C GLY A 7 2.04 -1.87 12.19
N VAL A 8 2.39 -3.15 12.34
CA VAL A 8 3.75 -3.58 12.68
C VAL A 8 4.76 -3.15 11.61
N PHE A 9 4.43 -3.29 10.33
CA PHE A 9 5.32 -2.87 9.23
C PHE A 9 5.53 -1.35 9.18
N VAL A 10 4.49 -0.56 9.47
CA VAL A 10 4.63 0.90 9.60
C VAL A 10 5.54 1.23 10.78
N GLY A 11 5.35 0.61 11.94
CA GLY A 11 6.24 0.77 13.10
C GLY A 11 7.69 0.41 12.77
N LEU A 12 7.89 -0.69 12.04
CA LEU A 12 9.21 -1.14 11.59
C LEU A 12 9.86 -0.13 10.64
N ARG A 13 9.09 0.51 9.74
CA ARG A 13 9.57 1.60 8.87
C ARG A 13 10.05 2.81 9.68
N PHE A 14 9.33 3.21 10.72
CA PHE A 14 9.76 4.31 11.59
C PHE A 14 11.03 3.95 12.37
N GLY A 15 11.09 2.75 12.95
CA GLY A 15 12.29 2.25 13.64
C GLY A 15 13.49 2.13 12.70
N ALA A 16 13.25 1.71 11.46
CA ALA A 16 14.24 1.67 10.39
C ALA A 16 14.86 3.05 10.11
N ARG A 17 14.02 4.07 9.92
CA ARG A 17 14.49 5.45 9.69
C ARG A 17 15.25 6.01 10.88
N TYR A 18 14.75 5.77 12.09
CA TYR A 18 15.40 6.20 13.33
C TYR A 18 16.82 5.63 13.46
N THR A 19 16.97 4.31 13.28
CA THR A 19 18.28 3.63 13.39
C THR A 19 19.26 4.00 12.27
N CYS A 20 18.77 4.39 11.10
CA CYS A 20 19.60 4.83 9.98
C CYS A 20 19.92 6.32 9.96
N GLY A 21 19.34 7.13 10.86
CA GLY A 21 19.51 8.58 10.90
C GLY A 21 18.85 9.31 9.74
N PHE A 22 17.83 8.72 9.09
CA PHE A 22 17.11 9.37 8.01
C PHE A 22 16.03 10.31 8.56
N VAL A 23 15.95 11.53 8.02
CA VAL A 23 14.89 12.49 8.35
C VAL A 23 13.52 11.93 7.96
N TYR A 24 12.51 12.09 8.81
CA TYR A 24 11.13 11.74 8.48
C TYR A 24 10.63 12.59 7.31
N GLY A 25 10.12 11.94 6.26
CA GLY A 25 9.57 12.64 5.11
C GLY A 25 8.06 12.83 5.25
N MET A 26 7.50 13.71 4.43
CA MET A 26 6.04 13.80 4.26
C MET A 26 5.44 12.46 3.81
N ASP A 27 6.20 11.63 3.08
CA ASP A 27 5.80 10.28 2.68
C ASP A 27 5.42 9.38 3.87
N ASP A 28 6.10 9.52 5.00
CA ASP A 28 5.85 8.72 6.19
C ASP A 28 4.54 9.13 6.89
N TRP A 29 4.26 10.44 6.95
CA TRP A 29 3.01 10.97 7.54
C TRP A 29 1.79 10.62 6.69
N VAL A 30 1.91 10.69 5.37
CA VAL A 30 0.85 10.26 4.44
C VAL A 30 0.56 8.77 4.61
N LEU A 31 1.58 7.95 4.86
CA LEU A 31 1.39 6.52 5.13
C LEU A 31 0.70 6.26 6.48
N VAL A 32 1.01 7.05 7.52
CA VAL A 32 0.30 6.97 8.81
C VAL A 32 -1.17 7.34 8.63
N ALA A 33 -1.48 8.37 7.84
CA ALA A 33 -2.86 8.70 7.49
C ALA A 33 -3.56 7.53 6.77
N ALA A 34 -2.87 6.86 5.84
CA ALA A 34 -3.39 5.66 5.19
C ALA A 34 -3.67 4.52 6.18
N LEU A 35 -2.78 4.30 7.16
CA LEU A 35 -2.97 3.31 8.23
C LEU A 35 -4.20 3.64 9.08
N LEU A 36 -4.42 4.92 9.42
CA LEU A 36 -5.62 5.34 10.14
C LEU A 36 -6.89 5.04 9.34
N CYS A 37 -6.90 5.32 8.04
CA CYS A 37 -8.02 4.96 7.16
C CYS A 37 -8.24 3.44 7.09
N LEU A 38 -7.17 2.64 7.09
CA LEU A 38 -7.26 1.18 7.16
C LEU A 38 -7.90 0.71 8.48
N LEU A 39 -7.55 1.32 9.62
CA LEU A 39 -8.16 1.00 10.91
C LEU A 39 -9.65 1.37 10.95
N VAL A 40 -10.02 2.52 10.39
CA VAL A 40 -11.43 2.94 10.24
C VAL A 40 -12.20 1.96 9.36
N LEU A 41 -11.64 1.55 8.22
CA LEU A 41 -12.20 0.52 7.35
C LEU A 41 -12.42 -0.80 8.12
N GLY A 42 -11.41 -1.22 8.90
CA GLY A 42 -11.50 -2.40 9.76
C GLY A 42 -12.60 -2.30 10.80
N GLY A 43 -12.71 -1.16 11.48
CA GLY A 43 -13.76 -0.88 12.46
C GLY A 43 -15.16 -0.99 11.86
N PHE A 44 -15.40 -0.34 10.72
CA PHE A 44 -16.68 -0.44 10.01
C PHE A 44 -17.01 -1.88 9.59
N ASN A 45 -16.02 -2.64 9.10
CA ASN A 45 -16.25 -4.05 8.75
C ASN A 45 -16.62 -4.91 9.97
N LEU A 46 -16.02 -4.67 11.13
CA LEU A 46 -16.39 -5.35 12.38
C LEU A 46 -17.80 -4.98 12.83
N THR A 47 -18.16 -3.70 12.75
CA THR A 47 -19.51 -3.23 13.06
C THR A 47 -20.55 -3.85 12.12
N MET A 48 -20.27 -3.92 10.82
CA MET A 48 -21.17 -4.59 9.87
C MET A 48 -21.33 -6.08 10.17
N MET A 49 -20.26 -6.79 10.54
CA MET A 49 -20.35 -8.19 10.97
C MET A 49 -21.20 -8.37 12.23
N HIS A 50 -21.14 -7.43 13.17
CA HIS A 50 -22.00 -7.44 14.35
C HIS A 50 -23.50 -7.33 14.00
N TYR A 51 -23.85 -6.53 12.99
CA TYR A 51 -25.23 -6.39 12.51
C TYR A 51 -25.69 -7.50 11.55
N GLY A 52 -24.88 -8.54 11.33
CA GLY A 52 -25.27 -9.69 10.52
C GLY A 52 -24.67 -9.76 9.11
N LEU A 53 -23.63 -8.97 8.81
CA LEU A 53 -22.88 -9.11 7.55
C LEU A 53 -22.30 -10.53 7.43
N GLY A 54 -22.73 -11.27 6.41
CA GLY A 54 -22.42 -12.69 6.23
C GLY A 54 -23.59 -13.64 6.52
N MET A 55 -24.79 -13.15 6.84
CA MET A 55 -26.03 -13.95 6.82
C MET A 55 -26.82 -13.68 5.52
N HIS A 56 -27.78 -14.54 5.17
CA HIS A 56 -28.64 -14.28 4.01
C HIS A 56 -29.49 -13.04 4.29
N ALA A 57 -29.75 -12.23 3.26
CA ALA A 57 -30.44 -10.95 3.46
C ALA A 57 -31.88 -11.15 3.99
N ALA A 58 -32.46 -12.33 3.80
CA ALA A 58 -33.78 -12.70 4.30
C ALA A 58 -33.84 -12.92 5.83
N ASP A 59 -32.71 -13.22 6.47
CA ASP A 59 -32.63 -13.58 7.90
C ASP A 59 -32.31 -12.37 8.81
N ILE A 60 -32.18 -11.17 8.23
CA ILE A 60 -31.72 -9.96 8.91
C ILE A 60 -32.88 -8.98 9.02
N ASP A 61 -33.01 -8.34 10.18
CA ASP A 61 -34.04 -7.32 10.37
C ASP A 61 -33.79 -6.12 9.46
N ARG A 62 -34.88 -5.44 9.05
CA ARG A 62 -34.80 -4.33 8.09
C ARG A 62 -34.02 -3.13 8.65
N GLU A 63 -34.07 -2.93 9.95
CA GLU A 63 -33.31 -1.87 10.64
C GLU A 63 -31.80 -2.15 10.65
N ASP A 64 -31.41 -3.41 10.85
CA ASP A 64 -30.00 -3.84 10.80
C ASP A 64 -29.44 -3.80 9.38
N LEU A 65 -30.25 -4.18 8.38
CA LEU A 65 -29.89 -4.02 6.96
C LEU A 65 -29.60 -2.55 6.63
N PHE A 66 -30.41 -1.61 7.13
CA PHE A 66 -30.20 -0.18 6.94
C PHE A 66 -28.85 0.30 7.51
N LEU A 67 -28.52 -0.16 8.73
CA LEU A 67 -27.22 0.13 9.35
C LEU A 67 -26.07 -0.45 8.51
N ILE A 68 -26.19 -1.69 8.03
CA ILE A 68 -25.18 -2.32 7.17
C ILE A 68 -24.93 -1.49 5.90
N TYR A 69 -25.97 -1.03 5.19
CA TYR A 69 -25.80 -0.22 3.98
C TYR A 69 -25.10 1.12 4.25
N ASN A 70 -25.42 1.79 5.36
CA ASN A 70 -24.73 3.01 5.76
C ASN A 70 -23.24 2.79 5.99
N TYR A 71 -22.90 1.78 6.79
CA TYR A 71 -21.51 1.43 7.06
C TYR A 71 -20.78 0.93 5.81
N LEU A 72 -21.47 0.32 4.87
CA LEU A 72 -20.93 -0.14 3.60
C LEU A 72 -20.43 1.04 2.76
N VAL A 73 -21.20 2.11 2.65
CA VAL A 73 -20.75 3.30 1.91
C VAL A 73 -19.62 4.01 2.66
N ALA A 74 -19.73 4.16 3.98
CA ALA A 74 -18.67 4.77 4.79
C ALA A 74 -17.33 4.03 4.69
N SER A 75 -17.37 2.69 4.73
CA SER A 75 -16.17 1.87 4.54
C SER A 75 -15.65 1.88 3.11
N GLN A 76 -16.51 1.99 2.09
CA GLN A 76 -16.08 2.19 0.71
C GLN A 76 -15.28 3.50 0.56
N CYS A 77 -15.73 4.58 1.19
CA CYS A 77 -15.01 5.85 1.20
C CYS A 77 -13.65 5.73 1.89
N ALA A 78 -13.60 5.11 3.07
CA ALA A 78 -12.35 4.88 3.80
C ALA A 78 -11.34 4.06 2.99
N TYR A 79 -11.82 3.03 2.27
CA TYR A 79 -11.01 2.19 1.39
C TYR A 79 -10.37 2.99 0.24
N LEU A 80 -11.17 3.77 -0.50
CA LEU A 80 -10.68 4.57 -1.63
C LEU A 80 -9.66 5.61 -1.19
N VAL A 81 -9.92 6.29 -0.07
CA VAL A 81 -8.99 7.27 0.50
C VAL A 81 -7.70 6.59 0.96
N ALA A 82 -7.79 5.42 1.61
CA ALA A 82 -6.60 4.68 2.03
C ALA A 82 -5.72 4.31 0.83
N LEU A 83 -6.29 3.77 -0.25
CA LEU A 83 -5.52 3.42 -1.46
C LEU A 83 -4.85 4.65 -2.09
N LEU A 84 -5.56 5.78 -2.19
CA LEU A 84 -5.00 7.03 -2.69
C LEU A 84 -3.78 7.48 -1.84
N LEU A 85 -3.91 7.44 -0.52
CA LEU A 85 -2.83 7.83 0.39
C LEU A 85 -1.63 6.89 0.31
N VAL A 86 -1.84 5.58 0.18
CA VAL A 86 -0.72 4.62 0.00
C VAL A 86 0.01 4.89 -1.32
N LYS A 87 -0.72 5.02 -2.43
CA LYS A 87 -0.13 5.26 -3.77
C LYS A 87 0.67 6.58 -3.81
N THR A 88 0.12 7.63 -3.20
CA THR A 88 0.80 8.92 -3.09
C THR A 88 2.05 8.87 -2.21
N SER A 89 2.01 8.15 -1.08
CA SER A 89 3.19 7.90 -0.24
C SER A 89 4.31 7.17 -1.01
N ILE A 90 3.97 6.13 -1.77
CA ILE A 90 4.93 5.38 -2.60
C ILE A 90 5.58 6.31 -3.64
N LEU A 91 4.79 7.12 -4.35
CA LEU A 91 5.32 8.05 -5.35
C LEU A 91 6.26 9.09 -4.74
N GLN A 92 5.90 9.63 -3.58
CA GLN A 92 6.75 10.59 -2.88
C GLN A 92 8.04 9.95 -2.37
N LEU A 93 7.97 8.70 -1.89
CA LEU A 93 9.14 7.91 -1.52
C LEU A 93 10.06 7.67 -2.72
N TYR A 94 9.52 7.31 -3.89
CA TYR A 94 10.30 7.12 -5.11
C TYR A 94 11.03 8.39 -5.53
N ARG A 95 10.37 9.55 -5.47
CA ARG A 95 11.01 10.84 -5.78
C ARG A 95 12.16 11.19 -4.84
N ARG A 96 12.10 10.70 -3.60
CA ARG A 96 13.14 10.92 -2.60
C ARG A 96 14.33 9.97 -2.78
N ILE A 97 14.07 8.72 -3.18
CA ILE A 97 15.11 7.69 -3.33
C ILE A 97 15.87 7.88 -4.65
N PHE A 98 15.16 8.11 -5.74
CA PHE A 98 15.76 8.18 -7.07
C PHE A 98 15.86 9.62 -7.57
N PRO A 99 17.02 10.07 -8.08
CA PRO A 99 17.19 11.38 -8.68
C PRO A 99 16.57 11.41 -10.08
N PHE A 100 15.24 11.36 -10.16
CA PHE A 100 14.53 11.36 -11.45
C PHE A 100 14.68 12.69 -12.19
N SER A 101 14.72 12.61 -13.53
CA SER A 101 14.66 13.80 -14.40
C SER A 101 13.37 14.61 -14.14
N ARG A 102 13.42 15.92 -14.39
CA ARG A 102 12.27 16.82 -14.18
C ARG A 102 11.01 16.29 -14.89
N SER A 103 11.15 15.75 -16.09
CA SER A 103 10.05 15.14 -16.85
C SER A 103 9.33 14.03 -16.07
N ILE A 104 10.07 13.08 -15.49
CA ILE A 104 9.48 11.98 -14.71
C ILE A 104 8.81 12.50 -13.44
N GLN A 105 9.37 13.52 -12.79
CA GLN A 105 8.76 14.13 -11.62
C GLN A 105 7.40 14.78 -11.97
N TYR A 106 7.30 15.46 -13.12
CA TYR A 106 6.02 15.98 -13.61
C TYR A 106 5.03 14.85 -13.92
N THR A 107 5.48 13.74 -14.53
CA THR A 107 4.63 12.57 -14.74
C THR A 107 4.08 12.01 -13.43
N MET A 108 4.88 11.97 -12.36
CA MET A 108 4.42 11.52 -11.04
C MET A 108 3.36 12.44 -10.45
N TYR A 109 3.54 13.77 -10.52
CA TYR A 109 2.51 14.72 -10.09
C TYR A 109 1.22 14.58 -10.90
N PHE A 110 1.34 14.36 -12.21
CA PHE A 110 0.20 14.12 -13.09
C PHE A 110 -0.55 12.84 -12.69
N ILE A 111 0.16 11.75 -12.43
CA ILE A 111 -0.43 10.49 -11.95
C ILE A 111 -1.16 10.69 -10.63
N VAL A 112 -0.57 11.41 -9.67
CA VAL A 112 -1.24 11.74 -8.40
C VAL A 112 -2.50 12.56 -8.65
N GLY A 113 -2.42 13.61 -9.47
CA GLY A 113 -3.59 14.43 -9.81
C GLY A 113 -4.71 13.61 -10.44
N MET A 114 -4.38 12.73 -11.38
CA MET A 114 -5.32 11.81 -12.02
C MET A 114 -5.98 10.88 -11.00
N MET A 115 -5.21 10.30 -10.06
CA MET A 115 -5.76 9.44 -9.00
C MET A 115 -6.69 10.21 -8.05
N VAL A 116 -6.35 11.45 -7.70
CA VAL A 116 -7.20 12.30 -6.86
C VAL A 116 -8.52 12.58 -7.56
N VAL A 117 -8.49 13.03 -8.82
CA VAL A 117 -9.69 13.29 -9.62
C VAL A 117 -10.54 12.04 -9.74
N TRP A 118 -9.92 10.91 -10.08
CA TRP A 118 -10.62 9.62 -10.17
C TRP A 118 -11.27 9.23 -8.83
N THR A 119 -10.54 9.32 -7.72
CA THR A 119 -11.06 9.01 -6.38
C THR A 119 -12.27 9.89 -6.04
N ILE A 120 -12.19 11.19 -6.30
CA ILE A 120 -13.29 12.13 -6.09
C ILE A 120 -14.49 11.77 -6.98
N SER A 121 -14.27 11.41 -8.24
CA SER A 121 -15.34 10.95 -9.13
C SER A 121 -16.04 9.70 -8.59
N ILE A 122 -15.30 8.71 -8.08
CA ILE A 122 -15.89 7.50 -7.50
C ILE A 122 -16.63 7.82 -6.20
N LEU A 123 -16.11 8.71 -5.35
CA LEU A 123 -16.79 9.15 -4.14
C LEU A 123 -18.12 9.83 -4.51
N CYS A 124 -18.09 10.82 -5.41
CA CYS A 124 -19.30 11.47 -5.90
C CYS A 124 -20.29 10.44 -6.46
N LEU A 125 -19.85 9.52 -7.32
CA LEU A 125 -20.71 8.45 -7.83
C LEU A 125 -21.31 7.64 -6.69
N SER A 126 -20.52 7.28 -5.67
CA SER A 126 -20.98 6.50 -4.51
C SER A 126 -22.07 7.22 -3.71
N PHE A 127 -21.98 8.54 -3.54
CA PHE A 127 -23.00 9.36 -2.88
C PHE A 127 -24.24 9.60 -3.77
N PHE A 128 -24.08 9.70 -5.09
CA PHE A 128 -25.15 10.02 -6.04
C PHE A 128 -25.69 8.81 -6.83
N ARG A 129 -25.46 7.57 -6.34
CA ARG A 129 -25.87 6.35 -7.07
C ARG A 129 -27.37 6.16 -7.19
N CYS A 130 -28.13 6.60 -6.20
CA CYS A 130 -29.58 6.46 -6.21
C CYS A 130 -30.27 7.82 -6.37
N LYS A 131 -31.36 7.83 -7.14
CA LYS A 131 -32.34 8.90 -7.13
C LYS A 131 -33.63 8.37 -6.53
N PRO A 132 -34.07 8.91 -5.38
CA PRO A 132 -33.46 9.97 -4.55
C PRO A 132 -32.24 9.50 -3.73
N ILE A 133 -31.37 10.44 -3.33
CA ILE A 133 -30.09 10.18 -2.60
C ILE A 133 -30.32 9.39 -1.30
N HIS A 134 -31.47 9.61 -0.64
CA HIS A 134 -31.79 8.88 0.59
C HIS A 134 -31.91 7.37 0.36
N ASN A 135 -32.21 6.91 -0.86
CA ASN A 135 -32.31 5.49 -1.17
C ASN A 135 -30.97 4.76 -1.23
N THR A 136 -29.84 5.48 -1.30
CA THR A 136 -28.51 4.86 -1.16
C THR A 136 -28.30 4.31 0.24
N TRP A 137 -29.00 4.86 1.23
CA TRP A 137 -28.88 4.51 2.63
C TRP A 137 -30.16 3.83 3.15
N LEU A 138 -31.36 4.36 2.81
CA LEU A 138 -32.71 3.87 3.16
C LEU A 138 -33.41 3.23 1.94
N PRO A 139 -33.32 1.92 1.71
CA PRO A 139 -34.11 1.25 0.67
C PRO A 139 -35.57 1.10 1.12
N GLN A 140 -36.33 2.19 1.22
CA GLN A 140 -37.75 2.17 1.64
C GLN A 140 -38.72 2.82 0.65
N ILE A 141 -38.25 3.44 -0.44
CA ILE A 141 -39.10 4.23 -1.34
C ILE A 141 -38.77 3.89 -2.80
N GLU A 142 -39.80 3.86 -3.66
CA GLU A 142 -39.65 3.77 -5.12
C GLU A 142 -38.59 4.76 -5.62
N GLY A 143 -37.51 4.23 -6.18
CA GLY A 143 -36.41 5.03 -6.72
C GLY A 143 -35.57 4.23 -7.69
N THR A 144 -34.94 4.94 -8.62
CA THR A 144 -34.03 4.35 -9.60
C THR A 144 -32.62 4.44 -9.05
N CYS A 145 -32.06 3.31 -8.64
CA CYS A 145 -30.63 3.18 -8.38
C CYS A 145 -29.94 2.76 -9.68
N ALA A 146 -28.84 3.42 -10.01
CA ALA A 146 -27.98 2.95 -11.09
C ALA A 146 -27.43 1.57 -10.71
N GLY A 147 -27.60 0.58 -11.59
CA GLY A 147 -27.11 -0.79 -11.40
C GLY A 147 -25.58 -0.88 -11.27
N SER A 148 -25.05 -2.11 -11.30
CA SER A 148 -23.62 -2.44 -11.16
C SER A 148 -22.69 -1.36 -11.73
N GLY A 149 -21.75 -0.88 -10.90
CA GLY A 149 -20.89 0.26 -11.25
C GLY A 149 -20.12 0.08 -12.56
N PRO A 150 -19.77 1.17 -13.25
CA PRO A 150 -19.11 1.10 -14.55
C PRO A 150 -17.84 0.25 -14.48
N LEU A 151 -17.73 -0.76 -15.36
CA LEU A 151 -16.58 -1.67 -15.49
C LEU A 151 -15.24 -0.94 -15.69
N TRP A 152 -15.26 0.32 -16.12
CA TRP A 152 -14.08 1.17 -16.28
C TRP A 152 -13.37 1.49 -14.96
N THR A 153 -14.10 1.55 -13.84
CA THR A 153 -13.56 1.92 -12.53
C THR A 153 -12.41 1.01 -12.04
N PRO A 154 -12.54 -0.32 -11.98
CA PRO A 154 -11.46 -1.24 -11.60
C PRO A 154 -10.29 -1.24 -12.60
N ILE A 155 -10.57 -1.05 -13.89
CA ILE A 155 -9.55 -1.01 -14.94
C ILE A 155 -8.59 0.16 -14.68
N PHE A 156 -9.12 1.35 -14.35
CA PHE A 156 -8.28 2.49 -13.98
C PHE A 156 -7.42 2.20 -12.74
N ASN A 157 -7.97 1.54 -11.71
CA ASN A 157 -7.21 1.21 -10.52
C ASN A 157 -6.02 0.29 -10.85
N ILE A 158 -6.25 -0.78 -11.62
CA ILE A 158 -5.20 -1.73 -12.04
C ILE A 158 -4.15 -1.03 -12.92
N ILE A 159 -4.57 -0.21 -13.89
CA ILE A 159 -3.66 0.55 -14.75
C ILE A 159 -2.75 1.45 -13.89
N THR A 160 -3.32 2.11 -12.89
CA THR A 160 -2.52 2.97 -12.02
C THR A 160 -1.51 2.16 -11.19
N ASP A 161 -1.86 0.96 -10.72
CA ASP A 161 -0.93 0.09 -9.98
C ASP A 161 0.22 -0.40 -10.85
N VAL A 162 -0.07 -0.82 -12.09
CA VAL A 162 0.94 -1.20 -13.07
C VAL A 162 1.86 -0.02 -13.41
N ALA A 163 1.29 1.18 -13.59
CA ALA A 163 2.06 2.40 -13.85
C ALA A 163 3.02 2.72 -12.70
N ILE A 164 2.55 2.65 -11.44
CA ILE A 164 3.39 2.90 -10.26
C ILE A 164 4.54 1.88 -10.18
N LEU A 165 4.27 0.61 -10.46
CA LEU A 165 5.28 -0.44 -10.35
C LEU A 165 6.32 -0.42 -11.47
N THR A 166 5.94 0.01 -12.67
CA THR A 166 6.86 0.09 -13.82
C THR A 166 7.78 1.30 -13.77
N LEU A 167 7.38 2.39 -13.10
CA LEU A 167 8.19 3.60 -12.91
C LEU A 167 9.63 3.34 -12.41
N PRO A 168 9.85 2.64 -11.28
CA PRO A 168 11.20 2.41 -10.77
C PRO A 168 12.02 1.47 -11.68
N ILE A 169 11.39 0.51 -12.36
CA ILE A 169 12.09 -0.50 -13.18
C ILE A 169 12.90 0.17 -14.30
N SER A 170 12.29 1.12 -15.01
CA SER A 170 12.94 1.82 -16.12
C SER A 170 14.23 2.54 -15.70
N GLN A 171 14.27 3.02 -14.46
CA GLN A 171 15.39 3.78 -13.92
C GLN A 171 16.48 2.87 -13.36
N ILE A 172 16.08 1.73 -12.83
CA ILE A 172 16.99 0.72 -12.28
C ILE A 172 17.75 0.01 -13.38
N ILE A 173 17.12 -0.27 -14.53
CA ILE A 173 17.82 -0.88 -15.68
C ILE A 173 19.00 -0.01 -16.15
N LYS A 174 18.92 1.31 -15.95
CA LYS A 174 19.97 2.27 -16.31
C LYS A 174 21.09 2.40 -15.27
N LEU A 175 20.88 1.91 -14.05
CA LEU A 175 21.81 2.08 -12.94
C LEU A 175 22.58 0.77 -12.68
N GLN A 176 23.91 0.82 -12.67
CA GLN A 176 24.74 -0.34 -12.36
C GLN A 176 24.69 -0.64 -10.86
N ILE A 177 23.78 -1.54 -10.48
CA ILE A 177 23.47 -1.90 -9.10
C ILE A 177 24.13 -3.24 -8.72
N ASP A 178 24.61 -3.36 -7.48
CA ASP A 178 25.20 -4.60 -6.94
C ASP A 178 24.16 -5.74 -6.81
N ARG A 179 24.61 -7.00 -6.87
CA ARG A 179 23.73 -8.19 -6.91
C ARG A 179 22.81 -8.28 -5.69
N THR A 180 23.26 -7.81 -4.53
CA THR A 180 22.49 -7.80 -3.28
C THR A 180 21.30 -6.83 -3.35
N GLN A 181 21.52 -5.63 -3.87
CA GLN A 181 20.48 -4.61 -4.09
C GLN A 181 19.50 -5.03 -5.19
N LYS A 182 19.99 -5.74 -6.22
CA LYS A 182 19.14 -6.32 -7.27
C LYS A 182 18.16 -7.36 -6.71
N ALA A 183 18.61 -8.21 -5.78
CA ALA A 183 17.73 -9.18 -5.13
C ALA A 183 16.64 -8.50 -4.29
N TRP A 184 16.98 -7.45 -3.53
CA TRP A 184 15.99 -6.69 -2.76
C TRP A 184 14.92 -6.06 -3.65
N LEU A 185 15.35 -5.50 -4.78
CA LEU A 185 14.42 -4.92 -5.73
C LEU A 185 13.46 -5.97 -6.32
N CYS A 186 13.94 -7.17 -6.61
CA CYS A 186 13.08 -8.26 -7.07
C CYS A 186 11.98 -8.57 -6.03
N VAL A 187 12.31 -8.57 -4.74
CA VAL A 187 11.32 -8.77 -3.66
C VAL A 187 10.28 -7.66 -3.65
N VAL A 188 10.69 -6.40 -3.73
CA VAL A 188 9.77 -5.24 -3.79
C VAL A 188 8.85 -5.34 -5.02
N PHE A 189 9.40 -5.72 -6.17
CA PHE A 189 8.64 -5.86 -7.41
C PHE A 189 7.64 -7.02 -7.36
N LEU A 190 8.05 -8.17 -6.81
CA LEU A 190 7.17 -9.32 -6.60
C LEU A 190 6.01 -8.99 -5.66
N LEU A 191 6.28 -8.27 -4.57
CA LEU A 191 5.23 -7.83 -3.64
C LEU A 191 4.30 -6.79 -4.27
N GLY A 192 4.83 -5.92 -5.13
CA GLY A 192 4.02 -5.05 -5.97
C GLY A 192 3.08 -5.83 -6.91
N GLY A 193 3.63 -6.82 -7.62
CA GLY A 193 2.84 -7.70 -8.48
C GLY A 193 1.77 -8.47 -7.71
N PHE A 194 2.08 -8.91 -6.48
CA PHE A 194 1.11 -9.52 -5.58
C PHE A 194 -0.05 -8.57 -5.26
N VAL A 195 0.21 -7.28 -4.99
CA VAL A 195 -0.86 -6.30 -4.78
C VAL A 195 -1.78 -6.17 -6.00
N ILE A 196 -1.24 -6.18 -7.23
CA ILE A 196 -2.07 -6.18 -8.46
C ILE A 196 -2.95 -7.44 -8.54
N PHE A 197 -2.39 -8.60 -8.22
CA PHE A 197 -3.14 -9.86 -8.22
C PHE A 197 -4.30 -9.81 -7.22
N VAL A 198 -4.02 -9.34 -6.00
CA VAL A 198 -5.02 -9.15 -4.95
C VAL A 198 -6.10 -8.18 -5.42
N SER A 199 -5.74 -7.04 -6.03
CA SER A 199 -6.71 -6.06 -6.56
C SER A 199 -7.61 -6.65 -7.65
N THR A 200 -7.04 -7.47 -8.54
CA THR A 200 -7.79 -8.18 -9.59
C THR A 200 -8.77 -9.17 -8.97
N HIS A 201 -8.37 -9.89 -7.93
CA HIS A 201 -9.24 -10.83 -7.22
C HIS A 201 -10.37 -10.11 -6.48
N THR A 202 -10.07 -9.01 -5.77
CA THR A 202 -11.07 -8.13 -5.16
C THR A 202 -12.11 -7.70 -6.18
N PHE A 203 -11.67 -7.30 -7.37
CA PHE A 203 -12.56 -6.89 -8.46
C PHE A 203 -13.47 -8.02 -8.96
N ILE A 204 -12.92 -9.20 -9.23
CA ILE A 204 -13.71 -10.36 -9.70
C ILE A 204 -14.80 -10.71 -8.68
N LEU A 205 -14.49 -10.66 -7.39
CA LEU A 205 -15.49 -10.88 -6.34
C LEU A 205 -16.53 -9.77 -6.28
N GLY A 206 -16.14 -8.51 -6.50
CA GLY A 206 -17.07 -7.39 -6.62
C GLY A 206 -18.07 -7.55 -7.77
N MET A 207 -17.68 -8.14 -8.90
CA MET A 207 -18.60 -8.42 -10.01
C MET A 207 -19.55 -9.60 -9.75
N LYS A 208 -19.19 -10.49 -8.82
CA LYS A 208 -20.01 -11.67 -8.46
C LYS A 208 -20.99 -11.39 -7.32
N VAL A 209 -21.10 -10.14 -6.87
CA VAL A 209 -22.08 -9.75 -5.86
C VAL A 209 -23.47 -9.87 -6.48
N ASN A 210 -24.26 -10.82 -5.96
CA ASN A 210 -25.64 -11.00 -6.40
C ASN A 210 -26.52 -9.96 -5.71
N GLU A 211 -27.38 -9.29 -6.48
CA GLU A 211 -28.31 -8.27 -5.96
C GLU A 211 -29.35 -8.84 -4.99
N ILE A 212 -29.61 -10.15 -5.05
CA ILE A 212 -30.60 -10.85 -4.22
C ILE A 212 -30.05 -11.19 -2.83
N ASP A 213 -28.75 -11.52 -2.73
CA ASP A 213 -28.05 -11.87 -1.48
C ASP A 213 -26.76 -11.06 -1.34
N ILE A 214 -26.93 -9.74 -1.28
CA ILE A 214 -25.81 -8.79 -1.15
C ILE A 214 -25.03 -9.09 0.12
N THR A 215 -25.70 -9.31 1.26
CA THR A 215 -25.03 -9.47 2.55
C THR A 215 -24.11 -10.71 2.61
N TRP A 216 -24.53 -11.83 2.01
CA TRP A 216 -23.74 -13.08 1.97
C TRP A 216 -22.57 -13.00 0.99
N THR A 217 -22.81 -12.48 -0.22
CA THR A 217 -21.80 -12.42 -1.29
C THR A 217 -20.81 -11.28 -1.13
N LEU A 218 -21.16 -10.24 -0.35
CA LEU A 218 -20.31 -9.09 -0.11
C LEU A 218 -19.20 -9.37 0.91
N LEU A 219 -19.45 -10.23 1.92
CA LEU A 219 -18.48 -10.56 2.95
C LEU A 219 -17.09 -10.93 2.39
N PRO A 220 -16.95 -11.89 1.45
CA PRO A 220 -15.64 -12.21 0.86
C PRO A 220 -15.04 -10.99 0.16
N SER A 221 -15.82 -10.23 -0.62
CA SER A 221 -15.34 -9.01 -1.28
C SER A 221 -14.74 -7.99 -0.29
N ARG A 222 -15.39 -7.74 0.86
CA ARG A 222 -14.88 -6.82 1.89
C ARG A 222 -13.59 -7.30 2.54
N THR A 223 -13.48 -8.61 2.79
CA THR A 223 -12.24 -9.17 3.36
C THR A 223 -11.06 -8.98 2.42
N TRP A 224 -11.28 -9.14 1.11
CA TRP A 224 -10.26 -8.91 0.10
C TRP A 224 -9.86 -7.43 -0.03
N CYS A 225 -10.79 -6.48 0.09
CA CYS A 225 -10.44 -5.05 0.18
C CYS A 225 -9.50 -4.75 1.35
N ALA A 226 -9.75 -5.33 2.53
CA ALA A 226 -8.89 -5.14 3.70
C ALA A 226 -7.49 -5.77 3.49
N ILE A 227 -7.42 -6.93 2.82
CA ILE A 227 -6.16 -7.57 2.45
C ILE A 227 -5.39 -6.72 1.45
N GLU A 228 -6.06 -6.19 0.44
CA GLU A 228 -5.48 -5.32 -0.59
C GLU A 228 -4.84 -4.07 0.00
N THR A 229 -5.59 -3.30 0.79
CA THR A 229 -5.07 -2.07 1.41
C THR A 229 -3.93 -2.37 2.37
N SER A 230 -4.00 -3.47 3.13
CA SER A 230 -2.92 -3.86 4.04
C SER A 230 -1.66 -4.29 3.28
N ALA A 231 -1.81 -5.07 2.20
CA ALA A 231 -0.70 -5.49 1.35
C ALA A 231 -0.04 -4.29 0.65
N ALA A 232 -0.83 -3.29 0.24
CA ALA A 232 -0.34 -2.03 -0.31
C ALA A 232 0.47 -1.22 0.72
N ILE A 233 0.03 -1.13 1.98
CA ILE A 233 0.80 -0.47 3.05
C ILE A 233 2.11 -1.22 3.33
N ILE A 234 2.06 -2.55 3.39
CA ILE A 234 3.25 -3.37 3.61
C ILE A 234 4.24 -3.16 2.47
N SER A 235 3.79 -3.21 1.21
CA SER A 235 4.65 -3.00 0.04
C SER A 235 5.27 -1.60 0.02
N ALA A 236 4.53 -0.58 0.47
CA ALA A 236 5.05 0.77 0.63
C ALA A 236 6.18 0.87 1.66
N CYS A 237 6.22 0.02 2.68
CA CYS A 237 7.26 0.01 3.72
C CYS A 237 8.58 -0.66 3.30
N LEU A 238 8.54 -1.54 2.29
CA LEU A 238 9.72 -2.33 1.90
C LEU A 238 10.88 -1.49 1.34
N PRO A 239 10.68 -0.49 0.45
CA PRO A 239 11.81 0.24 -0.11
C PRO A 239 12.65 0.94 0.97
N THR A 240 12.04 1.38 2.07
CA THR A 240 12.74 1.97 3.23
C THR A 240 13.54 0.96 4.05
N MET A 241 13.23 -0.34 3.98
CA MET A 241 13.91 -1.39 4.75
C MET A 241 15.14 -1.97 4.04
N GLY A 242 15.24 -1.85 2.71
CA GLY A 242 16.38 -2.36 1.94
C GLY A 242 17.76 -1.88 2.42
N PRO A 243 17.96 -0.56 2.66
CA PRO A 243 19.22 -0.04 3.19
C PRO A 243 19.56 -0.53 4.60
N LEU A 244 18.56 -0.91 5.42
CA LEU A 244 18.80 -1.45 6.76
C LEU A 244 19.44 -2.81 6.73
N LEU A 245 18.99 -3.70 5.85
CA LEU A 245 19.53 -5.05 5.77
C LEU A 245 20.98 -5.02 5.31
N GLY A 246 21.36 -4.09 4.42
CA GLY A 246 22.76 -3.85 4.06
C GLY A 246 23.61 -3.44 5.26
N LYS A 247 23.15 -2.49 6.08
CA LYS A 247 23.85 -2.04 7.29
C LYS A 247 23.85 -3.10 8.40
N LEU A 248 22.76 -3.85 8.57
CA LEU A 248 22.63 -4.93 9.55
C LEU A 248 23.56 -6.09 9.19
N ASN A 249 23.65 -6.46 7.90
CA ASN A 249 24.57 -7.48 7.43
C ASN A 249 26.04 -7.04 7.57
N GLN A 250 26.34 -5.75 7.37
CA GLN A 250 27.67 -5.20 7.68
C GLN A 250 27.98 -5.19 9.19
N LYS A 251 27.00 -4.88 10.06
CA LYS A 251 27.17 -4.94 11.52
C LYS A 251 27.33 -6.38 12.03
N ILE A 252 26.63 -7.34 11.45
CA ILE A 252 26.74 -8.76 11.79
C ILE A 252 28.08 -9.33 11.27
N GLY A 253 28.50 -8.96 10.05
CA GLY A 253 29.80 -9.38 9.48
C GLY A 253 31.01 -8.78 10.20
N THR A 254 30.92 -7.54 10.68
CA THR A 254 31.99 -6.92 11.50
C THR A 254 32.06 -7.50 12.92
N TRP A 255 30.94 -7.93 13.49
CA TRP A 255 30.93 -8.65 14.77
C TRP A 255 31.57 -10.05 14.68
N GLY A 256 31.45 -10.73 13.53
CA GLY A 256 32.15 -11.99 13.26
C GLY A 256 33.66 -11.84 12.95
N SER A 257 34.08 -10.71 12.38
CA SER A 257 35.48 -10.47 11.98
C SER A 257 36.39 -10.05 13.15
N ASN A 258 35.87 -9.38 14.17
CA ASN A 258 36.66 -8.93 15.32
C ASN A 258 37.11 -10.05 16.29
N ARG A 259 36.78 -11.32 16.04
CA ARG A 259 37.33 -12.47 16.79
C ARG A 259 38.63 -13.05 16.20
N LYS A 260 39.14 -12.53 15.08
CA LYS A 260 40.41 -12.97 14.47
C LYS A 260 41.32 -11.79 14.11
N ALA A 261 41.68 -10.96 15.09
CA ALA A 261 42.81 -10.06 14.97
C ALA A 261 43.80 -10.38 16.09
N ASN A 262 44.69 -11.33 15.85
CA ASN A 262 45.91 -11.49 16.65
C ASN A 262 46.93 -10.49 16.08
N PRO A 263 47.37 -9.47 16.82
CA PRO A 263 48.37 -8.54 16.32
C PRO A 263 49.73 -9.23 16.36
N THR A 264 50.18 -9.78 15.24
CA THR A 264 51.62 -10.05 15.06
C THR A 264 52.31 -8.73 14.74
N PRO A 265 53.30 -8.29 15.53
CA PRO A 265 54.03 -7.06 15.26
C PRO A 265 54.92 -7.28 14.04
N THR A 266 54.64 -6.60 12.93
CA THR A 266 55.56 -6.52 11.80
C THR A 266 56.69 -5.58 12.18
N GLU A 267 57.84 -6.17 12.48
CA GLU A 267 59.12 -5.47 12.62
C GLU A 267 59.51 -4.87 11.26
N LEU A 268 59.63 -3.55 11.22
CA LEU A 268 59.90 -2.79 10.00
C LEU A 268 61.42 -2.66 9.85
N ILE A 269 62.04 -3.60 9.14
CA ILE A 269 63.48 -3.58 8.81
C ILE A 269 63.70 -2.49 7.74
N THR A 270 64.32 -1.37 8.13
CA THR A 270 64.83 -0.35 7.22
C THR A 270 66.26 -0.70 6.78
N ILE A 271 66.42 -1.13 5.52
CA ILE A 271 67.73 -1.21 4.86
C ILE A 271 68.00 0.16 4.22
N GLY A 272 69.02 0.87 4.74
CA GLY A 272 69.52 2.14 4.22
C GLY A 272 69.88 2.06 2.73
N GLY A 273 69.77 3.12 1.94
CA GLY A 273 70.21 4.48 2.27
C GLY A 273 71.55 4.72 1.57
N THR A 274 71.53 4.80 0.24
CA THR A 274 72.68 5.21 -0.59
C THR A 274 72.87 6.72 -0.49
N GLY A 275 74.08 7.14 -0.09
CA GLY A 275 74.61 8.48 -0.40
C GLY A 275 75.45 9.12 0.71
N ALA A 276 76.78 8.94 0.67
CA ALA A 276 77.76 9.98 0.98
C ALA A 276 79.20 9.51 0.71
N LYS A 277 79.93 10.34 -0.05
CA LYS A 277 81.35 10.32 -0.45
C LYS A 277 81.72 9.55 -1.71
#